data_AF-A0A0N1MUW3-F1
#
_entry.id   AF-A0A0N1MUW3-F1
#
_cell.length_a   1.000
_cell.length_b   1.000
_cell.length_c   1.000
_cell.angle_alpha   90.00
_cell.angle_beta   90.00
_cell.angle_gamma   90.00
#
_symmetry.space_group_name_H-M   'P 1'
#
loop_
_entity.id
_entity.type
_entity.pdbx_description
1 polymer ?
#
loop_
_entity_poly.entity_id
_entity_poly.type
_entity_poly.pdbx_seq_one_letter_code
_entity_poly.pdbx_strand_id
1 'polypeptide(L)' 'MLKQDLRVFKCPQQFIQFKLGLRQALLAQQTIEFRILEQQPIQDIERFLQKNNYQYKLEQQHGLLIVEPNCV' A
#
# COMPACT_ATOMS: atom_id res chain seq x y z
N MET A 1 -10.18 6.57 -7.32
CA MET A 1 -9.61 5.61 -6.35
C MET A 1 -8.96 4.49 -7.14
N LEU A 2 -7.65 4.29 -6.95
CA LEU A 2 -6.89 3.22 -7.60
C LEU A 2 -7.00 1.93 -6.81
N LYS A 3 -6.83 0.79 -7.48
CA LYS A 3 -6.81 -0.53 -6.85
C LYS A 3 -5.64 -1.34 -7.39
N GLN A 4 -4.94 -2.03 -6.51
CA GLN A 4 -3.82 -2.88 -6.89
C GLN A 4 -3.79 -4.16 -6.07
N ASP A 5 -3.67 -5.30 -6.76
CA ASP A 5 -3.54 -6.59 -6.10
C ASP A 5 -2.05 -6.89 -5.87
N LEU A 6 -1.65 -6.97 -4.61
CA LEU A 6 -0.29 -7.29 -4.19
C LEU A 6 -0.10 -8.78 -3.85
N ARG A 7 -1.18 -9.58 -3.83
CA ARG A 7 -1.15 -10.99 -3.39
C ARG A 7 -0.39 -11.90 -4.34
N VAL A 8 -0.29 -11.51 -5.61
CA VAL A 8 0.44 -12.26 -6.64
C VAL A 8 1.96 -12.09 -6.54
N PHE A 9 2.43 -11.09 -5.78
CA PHE A 9 3.85 -10.79 -5.66
C PHE A 9 4.42 -11.31 -4.33
N LYS A 10 5.62 -11.87 -4.40
CA LYS A 10 6.42 -12.23 -3.22
C LYS A 10 7.40 -11.11 -2.87
N CYS A 11 7.90 -11.07 -1.65
CA CYS A 11 9.02 -10.19 -1.31
C CYS A 11 10.25 -10.57 -2.17
N PRO A 12 11.01 -9.59 -2.72
CA PRO A 12 10.86 -8.14 -2.56
C PRO A 12 9.94 -7.47 -3.59
N GLN A 13 9.47 -8.18 -4.62
CA GLN A 13 8.64 -7.63 -5.69
C GLN A 13 7.36 -6.97 -5.16
N GLN A 14 6.74 -7.53 -4.12
CA GLN A 14 5.56 -6.95 -3.49
C GLN A 14 5.80 -5.50 -3.03
N PHE A 15 6.93 -5.25 -2.36
CA PHE A 15 7.27 -3.93 -1.85
C PHE A 15 7.58 -2.94 -2.99
N ILE A 16 8.19 -3.41 -4.07
CA ILE A 16 8.42 -2.60 -5.28
C ILE A 16 7.08 -2.21 -5.91
N GLN A 17 6.18 -3.18 -6.09
CA GLN A 17 4.85 -2.97 -6.68
C GLN A 17 4.01 -2.01 -5.83
N PHE A 18 4.06 -2.15 -4.50
CA PHE A 18 3.47 -1.20 -3.56
C PHE A 18 3.96 0.24 -3.82
N LYS A 19 5.28 0.47 -3.91
CA LYS A 19 5.84 1.81 -4.17
C LYS A 19 5.41 2.38 -5.52
N LEU A 20 5.37 1.56 -6.56
CA LEU A 20 4.93 1.98 -7.89
C LEU A 20 3.46 2.39 -7.87
N GLY A 21 2.59 1.59 -7.26
CA GLY A 21 1.17 1.91 -7.08
C GLY A 21 0.96 3.20 -6.29
N LEU A 22 1.68 3.35 -5.17
CA LEU A 22 1.61 4.54 -4.34
C LEU A 22 2.06 5.79 -5.09
N ARG A 23 3.15 5.70 -5.88
CA ARG A 23 3.60 6.82 -6.72
C ARG A 23 2.54 7.20 -7.76
N GLN A 24 1.89 6.23 -8.39
CA GLN A 24 0.82 6.50 -9.35
C GLN A 24 -0.39 7.16 -8.66
N ALA A 25 -0.75 6.69 -7.48
CA ALA A 25 -1.82 7.27 -6.64
C ALA A 25 -1.55 8.73 -6.29
N LEU A 26 -0.30 9.05 -5.94
CA LEU A 26 0.13 10.42 -5.65
C LEU A 26 0.08 11.33 -6.88
N LEU A 27 0.60 10.88 -8.01
CA LEU A 27 0.53 11.64 -9.27
C LEU A 27 -0.91 11.89 -9.71
N ALA A 28 -1.80 10.93 -9.46
CA ALA A 28 -3.23 11.06 -9.75
C ALA A 28 -4.01 11.81 -8.67
N GLN A 29 -3.40 12.12 -7.51
CA GLN A 29 -4.07 12.65 -6.31
C GLN A 29 -5.30 11.81 -5.91
N GLN A 30 -5.16 10.48 -5.92
CA GLN A 30 -6.23 9.56 -5.58
C GLN A 30 -5.81 8.59 -4.48
N THR A 31 -6.76 8.24 -3.62
CA THR A 31 -6.65 7.11 -2.69
C THR A 31 -6.39 5.82 -3.46
N ILE A 32 -5.54 4.96 -2.89
CA ILE A 32 -5.24 3.63 -3.43
C ILE A 32 -5.57 2.54 -2.41
N GLU A 33 -6.22 1.49 -2.92
CA GLU A 33 -6.51 0.26 -2.20
C GLU A 33 -5.56 -0.84 -2.66
N PHE A 34 -4.81 -1.41 -1.73
CA PHE A 34 -3.97 -2.58 -1.94
C PHE A 34 -4.62 -3.81 -1.35
N ARG A 35 -4.70 -4.89 -2.14
CA ARG A 35 -5.02 -6.23 -1.62
C ARG A 35 -3.74 -6.94 -1.24
N ILE A 36 -3.64 -7.36 0.01
CA ILE A 36 -2.49 -8.07 0.58
C ILE A 36 -2.93 -9.46 1.07
N LEU A 37 -1.98 -10.38 1.24
CA LEU A 37 -2.27 -11.68 1.85
C LEU A 37 -2.43 -11.47 3.36
N GLU A 38 -3.49 -12.01 3.94
CA GLU A 38 -3.82 -11.87 5.38
C GLU A 38 -2.66 -12.28 6.30
N GLN A 39 -1.88 -13.29 5.87
CA GLN A 39 -0.77 -13.86 6.64
C GLN A 39 0.61 -13.31 6.27
N GLN A 40 0.70 -12.40 5.29
CA GLN A 40 2.00 -11.90 4.84
C GLN A 40 2.47 -10.73 5.72
N PRO A 41 3.73 -10.74 6.18
CA PRO A 41 4.27 -9.63 6.94
C PRO A 41 4.35 -8.39 6.05
N ILE A 42 3.60 -7.35 6.41
CA ILE A 42 3.59 -6.04 5.76
C ILE A 42 4.40 -4.99 6.54
N GLN A 43 5.24 -5.43 7.45
CA GLN A 43 6.02 -4.57 8.36
C GLN A 43 6.86 -3.54 7.60
N ASP A 44 7.44 -3.91 6.46
CA ASP A 44 8.22 -3.00 5.62
C ASP A 44 7.33 -1.93 4.95
N ILE A 45 6.09 -2.28 4.59
CA ILE A 45 5.10 -1.36 4.03
C ILE A 45 4.68 -0.36 5.11
N GLU A 46 4.29 -0.83 6.29
CA GLU A 46 3.88 0.05 7.38
C GLU A 46 5.02 0.96 7.84
N ARG A 47 6.23 0.42 8.01
CA ARG A 47 7.42 1.22 8.35
C ARG A 47 7.67 2.30 7.31
N PHE A 48 7.49 2.00 6.03
CA PHE A 48 7.60 2.99 4.96
C PHE A 48 6.51 4.06 5.07
N LEU A 49 5.26 3.67 5.27
CA LEU A 49 4.13 4.60 5.38
C LEU A 49 4.30 5.56 6.55
N GLN A 50 4.65 5.03 7.73
CA GLN A 50 4.90 5.80 8.95
C GLN A 50 6.08 6.75 8.79
N LYS A 51 7.22 6.27 8.24
CA LYS A 51 8.41 7.10 8.02
C LYS A 51 8.14 8.32 7.13
N ASN A 52 7.23 8.18 6.17
CA ASN A 52 6.87 9.24 5.22
C ASN A 52 5.56 9.94 5.59
N ASN A 53 5.02 9.73 6.80
CA ASN A 53 3.80 10.36 7.31
C ASN A 53 2.58 10.20 6.38
N TYR A 54 2.41 9.03 5.77
CA TYR A 54 1.19 8.72 5.01
C TYR A 54 0.03 8.44 5.95
N GLN A 55 -1.16 8.95 5.62
CA GLN A 55 -2.42 8.50 6.20
C GLN A 55 -2.83 7.18 5.55
N TYR A 56 -3.09 6.16 6.37
CA TYR A 56 -3.47 4.84 5.89
C TYR A 56 -4.40 4.12 6.87
N LYS A 57 -5.23 3.22 6.33
CA LYS A 57 -6.07 2.28 7.08
C LYS A 57 -5.67 0.86 6.71
N LEU A 58 -5.30 0.06 7.69
CA LEU A 58 -4.99 -1.35 7.53
C LEU A 58 -6.12 -2.20 8.12
N GLU A 59 -6.72 -3.06 7.29
CA GLU A 59 -7.65 -4.10 7.71
C GLU A 59 -7.04 -5.46 7.39
N GLN A 60 -6.09 -5.90 8.23
CA GLN A 60 -5.31 -7.10 7.98
C GLN A 60 -6.18 -8.37 7.89
N GLN A 61 -7.26 -8.45 8.68
CA GLN A 61 -8.23 -9.56 8.65
C GLN A 61 -8.96 -9.69 7.31
N HIS A 62 -9.01 -8.63 6.51
CA HIS A 62 -9.65 -8.61 5.19
C HIS A 62 -8.62 -8.53 4.06
N GLY A 63 -7.32 -8.61 4.38
CA GLY A 63 -6.25 -8.46 3.40
C GLY A 63 -6.27 -7.11 2.69
N LEU A 64 -6.61 -6.03 3.39
CA LEU A 64 -6.81 -4.71 2.79
C LEU A 64 -5.91 -3.64 3.42
N LEU A 65 -5.27 -2.85 2.57
CA LEU A 65 -4.53 -1.65 2.95
C LEU A 65 -4.99 -0.48 2.09
N ILE A 66 -5.54 0.56 2.70
CA ILE A 66 -5.98 1.77 2.02
C ILE A 66 -5.00 2.89 2.38
N VAL A 67 -4.44 3.57 1.38
CA VAL A 67 -3.51 4.69 1.58
C VAL A 67 -4.08 5.94 0.93
N GLU A 68 -4.14 7.01 1.71
CA GLU A 68 -4.56 8.32 1.24
C GLU A 68 -3.39 9.07 0.59
N PRO A 69 -3.64 9.81 -0.50
CA PRO A 69 -2.62 10.60 -1.15
C PRO A 69 -2.35 11.83 -0.27
N ASN A 70 -1.36 11.75 0.62
CA ASN A 70 -0.90 12.92 1.34
C ASN A 70 -0.11 13.81 0.37
N CYS A 71 -0.78 14.84 -0.16
CA CYS A 71 -0.13 16.02 -0.70
C CYS A 71 0.41 16.84 0.47
N VAL A 72 1.64 16.55 0.92
CA VAL A 72 2.42 17.50 1.71
C VAL A 72 3.43 18.17 0.79
#